data_AF-G2GYL7-F1
#
_entry.id   AF-G2GYL7-F1
#
_cell.length_a   1.000
_cell.length_b   1.000
_cell.length_c   1.000
_cell.angle_alpha   90.00
_cell.angle_beta   90.00
_cell.angle_gamma   90.00
#
_symmetry.space_group_name_H-M   'P 1'
#
loop_
_entity.id
_entity.type
_entity.pdbx_description
1 polymer ?
#
loop_
_entity_poly.entity_id
_entity_poly.type
_entity_poly.pdbx_seq_one_letter_code
_entity_poly.pdbx_strand_id
1 'polypeptide(L)'
;MRTVRSENVSEHSLQVAFVAHALAIIQNRLFEANFNAERVALLAMYHDVSEVLTGDMATPVKYHNPQITHEYKQIEKSAQKKLIAMLPAALQKDFRFISDDCDCSKSDDCNCNKEEKLIVKQADTLCAYLKCLEELAARNNEFICAEKRLRDVLEKYRSIQQST
;
A
#
# COMPACT_ATOMS: atom_id res chain seq x y z
N MET A 1 14.60 6.23 12.57
CA MET A 1 14.30 5.30 13.68
C MET A 1 15.28 4.16 13.56
N ARG A 2 15.97 3.79 14.64
CA ARG A 2 16.86 2.64 14.59
C ARG A 2 16.00 1.37 14.52
N THR A 3 16.32 0.46 13.61
CA THR A 3 15.72 -0.88 13.55
C THR A 3 16.67 -1.92 14.13
N VAL A 4 16.12 -2.94 14.80
CA VAL A 4 16.88 -4.11 15.24
C VAL A 4 17.21 -4.98 14.04
N ARG A 5 16.24 -5.17 13.14
CA ARG A 5 16.42 -5.80 11.83
C ARG A 5 16.00 -4.83 10.74
N SER A 6 16.91 -4.51 9.83
CA SER A 6 16.58 -3.74 8.63
C SER A 6 15.55 -4.48 7.78
N GLU A 7 14.56 -3.73 7.29
CA GLU A 7 13.57 -4.18 6.33
C GLU A 7 13.71 -3.30 5.10
N ASN A 8 13.70 -3.90 3.91
CA ASN A 8 13.73 -3.17 2.65
C ASN A 8 12.37 -3.23 1.93
N VAL A 9 12.18 -2.34 0.95
CA VAL A 9 10.92 -2.22 0.19
C VAL A 9 10.49 -3.53 -0.47
N SER A 10 11.43 -4.39 -0.89
CA SER A 10 11.09 -5.68 -1.49
C SER A 10 10.57 -6.69 -0.46
N GLU A 11 11.15 -6.73 0.75
CA GLU A 11 10.66 -7.57 1.85
C GLU A 11 9.26 -7.12 2.26
N HIS A 12 9.08 -5.81 2.47
CA HIS A 12 7.79 -5.20 2.80
C HIS A 12 6.74 -5.48 1.73
N SER A 13 7.03 -5.21 0.46
CA SER A 13 6.09 -5.42 -0.65
C SER A 13 5.63 -6.87 -0.77
N LEU A 14 6.51 -7.85 -0.51
CA LEU A 14 6.14 -9.26 -0.50
C LEU A 14 5.23 -9.59 0.69
N GLN A 15 5.52 -9.05 1.88
CA GLN A 15 4.68 -9.23 3.06
C GLN A 15 3.28 -8.63 2.83
N VAL A 16 3.21 -7.39 2.31
CA VAL A 16 1.95 -6.72 1.97
C VAL A 16 1.17 -7.53 0.95
N ALA A 17 1.82 -8.12 -0.05
CA ALA A 17 1.15 -8.99 -1.02
C ALA A 17 0.50 -10.22 -0.39
N PHE A 18 1.20 -10.91 0.51
CA PHE A 18 0.63 -12.05 1.23
C PHE A 18 -0.54 -11.65 2.13
N VAL A 19 -0.41 -10.55 2.86
CA VAL A 19 -1.46 -10.05 3.75
C VAL A 19 -2.67 -9.57 2.95
N ALA A 20 -2.48 -8.80 1.86
CA ALA A 20 -3.57 -8.29 1.03
C ALA A 20 -4.34 -9.42 0.34
N HIS A 21 -3.64 -10.43 -0.17
CA HIS A 21 -4.25 -11.64 -0.72
C HIS A 21 -5.11 -12.37 0.33
N ALA A 22 -4.57 -12.56 1.55
CA ALA A 22 -5.32 -13.19 2.63
C ALA A 22 -6.55 -12.38 3.04
N LEU A 23 -6.44 -11.05 3.13
CA LEU A 23 -7.57 -10.17 3.40
C LEU A 23 -8.65 -10.28 2.32
N ALA A 24 -8.27 -10.30 1.03
CA ALA A 24 -9.22 -10.46 -0.07
C ALA A 24 -9.97 -11.81 0.02
N ILE A 25 -9.27 -12.91 0.33
CA ILE A 25 -9.90 -14.22 0.55
C ILE A 25 -10.87 -14.17 1.73
N ILE A 26 -10.46 -13.57 2.85
CA ILE A 26 -11.29 -13.43 4.05
C ILE A 26 -12.58 -12.66 3.72
N GLN A 27 -12.46 -11.51 3.04
CA GLN A 27 -13.61 -10.71 2.61
C GLN A 27 -14.56 -11.51 1.72
N ASN A 28 -14.02 -12.27 0.76
CA ASN A 28 -14.85 -13.08 -0.13
C ASN A 28 -15.55 -14.24 0.57
N ARG A 29 -14.86 -14.91 1.50
CA ARG A 29 -15.36 -16.15 2.14
C ARG A 29 -16.24 -15.89 3.35
N LEU A 30 -15.98 -14.83 4.10
CA LEU A 30 -16.63 -14.56 5.39
C LEU A 30 -17.53 -13.32 5.37
N PHE A 31 -17.39 -12.45 4.38
CA PHE A 31 -18.10 -11.16 4.30
C PHE A 31 -18.78 -10.92 2.95
N GLU A 32 -18.98 -12.00 2.16
CA GLU A 32 -19.71 -11.98 0.88
C GLU A 32 -19.21 -10.97 -0.16
N ALA A 33 -17.92 -10.58 -0.07
CA ALA A 33 -17.29 -9.73 -1.08
C ALA A 33 -16.95 -10.52 -2.36
N ASN A 34 -16.55 -9.80 -3.42
CA ASN A 34 -16.20 -10.39 -4.72
C ASN A 34 -14.91 -9.81 -5.30
N PHE A 35 -13.84 -9.78 -4.50
CA PHE A 35 -12.53 -9.31 -4.91
C PHE A 35 -11.76 -10.37 -5.72
N ASN A 36 -10.98 -9.95 -6.71
CA ASN A 36 -9.98 -10.82 -7.33
C ASN A 36 -8.70 -10.82 -6.48
N ALA A 37 -8.53 -11.86 -5.64
CA ALA A 37 -7.41 -11.94 -4.70
C ALA A 37 -6.02 -11.95 -5.39
N GLU A 38 -5.90 -12.58 -6.56
CA GLU A 38 -4.65 -12.62 -7.33
C GLU A 38 -4.29 -11.22 -7.85
N ARG A 39 -5.28 -10.49 -8.33
CA ARG A 39 -5.11 -9.09 -8.75
C ARG A 39 -4.74 -8.19 -7.57
N VAL A 40 -5.37 -8.36 -6.41
CA VAL A 40 -5.02 -7.63 -5.19
C VAL A 40 -3.56 -7.91 -4.78
N ALA A 41 -3.12 -9.16 -4.86
CA ALA A 41 -1.73 -9.52 -4.60
C ALA A 41 -0.78 -8.83 -5.59
N LEU A 42 -1.11 -8.81 -6.88
CA LEU A 42 -0.33 -8.11 -7.91
C LEU A 42 -0.24 -6.60 -7.63
N LEU A 43 -1.35 -5.95 -7.27
CA LEU A 43 -1.36 -4.54 -6.91
C LEU A 43 -0.46 -4.27 -5.69
N ALA A 44 -0.53 -5.13 -4.67
CA ALA A 44 0.32 -5.04 -3.49
C ALA A 44 1.81 -5.24 -3.82
N MET A 45 2.17 -6.15 -4.73
CA MET A 45 3.58 -6.32 -5.14
C MET A 45 4.19 -5.05 -5.75
N TYR A 46 3.39 -4.21 -6.38
CA TYR A 46 3.84 -3.00 -7.09
C TYR A 46 3.51 -1.69 -6.35
N HIS A 47 2.91 -1.72 -5.16
CA HIS A 47 2.38 -0.52 -4.51
C HIS A 47 3.45 0.55 -4.22
N ASP A 48 4.66 0.12 -3.83
CA ASP A 48 5.81 0.99 -3.53
C ASP A 48 6.87 0.99 -4.64
N VAL A 49 6.55 0.53 -5.86
CA VAL A 49 7.55 0.40 -6.93
C VAL A 49 8.22 1.73 -7.33
N SER A 50 7.52 2.86 -7.13
CA SER A 50 8.09 4.19 -7.35
C SER A 50 9.25 4.53 -6.42
N GLU A 51 9.34 3.88 -5.26
CA GLU A 51 10.39 4.14 -4.27
C GLU A 51 11.78 3.71 -4.74
N VAL A 52 11.86 2.88 -5.79
CA VAL A 52 13.12 2.59 -6.50
C VAL A 52 13.75 3.87 -7.09
N LEU A 53 12.93 4.85 -7.47
CA LEU A 53 13.39 6.13 -8.02
C LEU A 53 13.36 7.26 -7.00
N THR A 54 12.38 7.28 -6.10
CA THR A 54 12.18 8.38 -5.14
C THR A 54 12.94 8.19 -3.82
N GLY A 55 13.33 6.95 -3.51
CA GLY A 55 13.69 6.54 -2.17
C GLY A 55 12.46 6.37 -1.27
N ASP A 56 12.59 5.55 -0.22
CA ASP A 56 11.59 5.43 0.84
C ASP A 56 11.59 6.72 1.67
N MET A 57 10.39 7.26 1.87
CA MET A 57 10.15 8.48 2.61
C MET A 57 9.32 8.18 3.85
N ALA A 58 9.86 8.50 5.03
CA ALA A 58 9.18 8.26 6.29
C ALA A 58 7.79 8.91 6.32
N THR A 59 6.78 8.17 6.77
CA THR A 59 5.37 8.60 6.87
C THR A 59 5.18 9.99 7.51
N PRO A 60 5.87 10.35 8.62
CA PRO A 60 5.71 11.67 9.23
C PRO A 60 6.13 12.83 8.31
N VAL A 61 7.07 12.58 7.40
CA VAL A 61 7.52 13.56 6.39
C VAL A 61 6.50 13.64 5.26
N LYS A 62 6.06 12.49 4.71
CA LYS A 62 5.05 12.43 3.63
C LYS A 62 3.77 13.22 3.99
N TYR A 63 3.36 13.24 5.26
CA TYR A 63 2.13 13.88 5.73
C TYR A 63 2.34 15.08 6.67
N HIS A 64 3.53 15.71 6.65
CA HIS A 64 3.83 16.83 7.54
C HIS A 64 2.89 18.03 7.33
N ASN A 65 2.61 18.36 6.07
CA ASN A 65 1.61 19.37 5.71
C ASN A 65 0.98 19.06 4.33
N PRO A 66 -0.15 19.71 3.98
CA PRO A 66 -0.85 19.44 2.71
C PRO A 66 -0.01 19.75 1.47
N GLN A 67 0.86 20.76 1.53
CA GLN A 67 1.71 21.15 0.39
C GLN A 67 2.77 20.08 0.10
N ILE A 68 3.50 19.61 1.12
CA ILE A 68 4.47 18.51 1.01
C ILE A 68 3.78 17.25 0.53
N THR A 69 2.60 16.93 1.06
CA THR A 69 1.82 15.77 0.62
C THR A 69 1.48 15.86 -0.87
N HIS A 70 1.10 17.06 -1.34
CA HIS A 70 0.75 17.29 -2.74
C HIS A 70 1.98 17.15 -3.66
N GLU A 71 3.08 17.83 -3.32
CA GLU A 71 4.33 17.77 -4.09
C GLU A 71 4.87 16.34 -4.14
N TYR A 72 4.82 15.62 -3.02
CA TYR A 72 5.30 14.25 -2.97
C TYR A 72 4.47 13.31 -3.87
N LYS A 73 3.15 13.45 -3.89
CA LYS A 73 2.29 12.71 -4.83
C LYS A 73 2.62 13.00 -6.29
N GLN A 74 3.03 14.23 -6.61
CA GLN A 74 3.45 14.59 -7.98
C GLN A 74 4.78 13.90 -8.35
N ILE A 75 5.70 13.80 -7.39
CA ILE A 75 6.96 13.07 -7.54
C ILE A 75 6.70 11.57 -7.76
N GLU A 76 5.87 10.94 -6.93
CA GLU A 76 5.51 9.52 -7.07
C GLU A 76 4.85 9.24 -8.44
N LYS A 77 3.89 10.07 -8.86
CA LYS A 77 3.26 9.95 -10.18
C LYS A 77 4.26 10.07 -11.32
N SER A 78 5.22 11.00 -11.20
CA SER A 78 6.27 11.17 -12.21
C SER A 78 7.21 9.96 -12.26
N ALA A 79 7.55 9.39 -11.10
CA ALA A 79 8.34 8.17 -10.99
C ALA A 79 7.62 6.96 -11.61
N GLN A 80 6.32 6.76 -11.31
CA GLN A 80 5.50 5.71 -11.91
C GLN A 80 5.44 5.81 -13.44
N LYS A 81 5.20 7.01 -13.98
CA LYS A 81 5.20 7.25 -15.44
C LYS A 81 6.56 6.93 -16.07
N LYS A 82 7.64 7.34 -15.40
CA LYS A 82 9.01 7.06 -15.86
C LYS A 82 9.30 5.56 -15.88
N LEU A 83 8.89 4.81 -14.86
CA LEU A 83 9.03 3.35 -14.80
C LEU A 83 8.28 2.65 -15.94
N ILE A 84 7.03 3.05 -16.20
CA ILE A 84 6.26 2.48 -17.32
C ILE A 84 6.94 2.80 -18.66
N ALA A 85 7.43 4.03 -18.84
CA ALA A 85 8.11 4.44 -20.06
C ALA A 85 9.43 3.69 -20.33
N MET A 86 10.05 3.09 -19.30
CA MET A 86 11.23 2.24 -19.46
C MET A 86 10.91 0.85 -20.05
N LEU A 87 9.65 0.42 -20.04
CA LEU A 87 9.24 -0.84 -20.64
C LEU A 87 9.16 -0.73 -22.17
N PRO A 88 9.39 -1.84 -22.91
CA PRO A 88 9.08 -1.91 -24.34
C PRO A 88 7.64 -1.47 -24.63
N ALA A 89 7.43 -0.70 -25.70
CA ALA A 89 6.14 -0.09 -26.03
C ALA A 89 4.96 -1.10 -26.05
N ALA A 90 5.21 -2.33 -26.48
CA ALA A 90 4.20 -3.40 -26.50
C ALA A 90 3.67 -3.80 -25.11
N LEU A 91 4.48 -3.64 -24.05
CA LEU A 91 4.14 -4.04 -22.68
C LEU A 91 3.63 -2.88 -21.81
N GLN A 92 3.84 -1.63 -22.22
CA GLN A 92 3.49 -0.46 -21.40
C GLN A 92 2.01 -0.43 -21.01
N LYS A 93 1.12 -0.95 -21.88
CA LYS A 93 -0.32 -1.03 -21.62
C LYS A 93 -0.63 -1.95 -20.44
N ASP A 94 0.07 -3.07 -20.32
CA ASP A 94 -0.18 -4.09 -19.29
C ASP A 94 0.25 -3.62 -17.89
N PHE A 95 1.19 -2.68 -17.81
CA PHE A 95 1.72 -2.14 -16.55
C PHE A 95 1.06 -0.82 -16.12
N ARG A 96 0.02 -0.35 -16.81
CA ARG A 96 -0.67 0.90 -16.44
C ARG A 96 -1.32 0.85 -15.06
N PHE A 97 -1.54 -0.34 -14.51
CA PHE A 97 -2.06 -0.51 -13.14
C PHE A 97 -1.14 0.06 -12.06
N ILE A 98 0.17 0.22 -12.35
CA ILE A 98 1.15 0.85 -11.46
C ILE A 98 0.82 2.33 -11.22
N SER A 99 0.25 3.00 -12.22
CA SER A 99 -0.11 4.42 -12.10
C SER A 99 -1.50 4.59 -11.49
N ASP A 100 -1.63 5.60 -10.63
CA ASP A 100 -2.94 6.05 -10.11
C ASP A 100 -3.85 6.66 -11.19
N ASP A 101 -3.32 6.90 -12.39
CA ASP A 101 -4.03 7.42 -13.56
C ASP A 101 -4.92 6.34 -14.23
N CYS A 102 -5.69 5.59 -13.44
CA CYS A 102 -6.83 4.85 -13.96
C CYS A 102 -7.93 5.87 -14.31
N ASP A 103 -7.89 6.34 -15.55
CA ASP A 103 -8.90 7.23 -16.13
C ASP A 103 -10.20 6.43 -16.34
N CYS A 104 -10.99 6.27 -15.26
CA CYS A 104 -12.26 5.54 -15.25
C CYS A 104 -13.31 6.13 -16.20
N SER A 105 -13.00 7.26 -16.85
CA SER A 105 -13.92 8.00 -17.73
C SER A 105 -13.96 7.45 -19.18
N LYS A 106 -13.12 6.47 -19.54
CA LYS A 106 -12.94 6.04 -20.95
C LYS A 106 -13.23 4.57 -21.26
N SER A 107 -13.72 3.77 -20.31
CA SER A 107 -14.12 2.39 -20.61
C SER A 107 -15.12 1.85 -19.59
N ASP A 108 -16.20 1.25 -20.09
CA ASP A 108 -17.21 0.51 -19.31
C ASP A 108 -16.65 -0.73 -18.57
N ASP A 109 -15.36 -1.05 -18.81
CA ASP A 109 -14.59 -2.15 -18.22
C ASP A 109 -13.70 -1.71 -17.03
N CYS A 110 -13.73 -0.43 -16.64
CA CYS A 110 -12.95 0.09 -15.52
C CYS A 110 -13.69 -0.13 -14.18
N ASN A 111 -13.97 -1.39 -13.85
CA ASN A 111 -14.53 -1.74 -12.56
C ASN A 111 -13.41 -1.80 -11.50
N CYS A 112 -13.54 -1.00 -10.44
CA CYS A 112 -13.07 -1.31 -9.09
C CYS A 112 -11.57 -1.36 -8.75
N ASN A 113 -10.75 -0.36 -9.11
CA ASN A 113 -9.41 -0.22 -8.50
C ASN A 113 -9.46 0.34 -7.05
N LYS A 114 -10.53 1.04 -6.65
CA LYS A 114 -10.56 1.76 -5.37
C LYS A 114 -10.66 0.85 -4.15
N GLU A 115 -11.51 -0.17 -4.22
CA GLU A 115 -11.72 -1.12 -3.12
C GLU A 115 -10.53 -2.08 -2.99
N GLU A 116 -10.00 -2.58 -4.11
CA GLU A 116 -8.77 -3.38 -4.13
C GLU A 116 -7.58 -2.58 -3.55
N LYS A 117 -7.42 -1.31 -3.95
CA LYS A 117 -6.41 -0.40 -3.34
C LYS A 117 -6.64 -0.17 -1.86
N LEU A 118 -7.89 -0.14 -1.39
CA LEU A 118 -8.19 -0.01 0.04
C LEU A 118 -7.71 -1.26 0.80
N ILE A 119 -7.88 -2.46 0.24
CA ILE A 119 -7.35 -3.71 0.83
C ILE A 119 -5.83 -3.65 0.89
N VAL A 120 -5.16 -3.23 -0.19
CA VAL A 120 -3.70 -3.06 -0.21
C VAL A 120 -3.26 -2.08 0.88
N LYS A 121 -3.96 -0.96 1.04
CA LYS A 121 -3.66 0.03 2.09
C LYS A 121 -3.87 -0.52 3.51
N GLN A 122 -4.91 -1.33 3.72
CA GLN A 122 -5.14 -2.01 5.00
C GLN A 122 -4.01 -3.01 5.29
N ALA A 123 -3.59 -3.78 4.29
CA ALA A 123 -2.49 -4.72 4.39
C ALA A 123 -1.16 -4.01 4.69
N ASP A 124 -0.86 -2.92 4.00
CA ASP A 124 0.32 -2.07 4.24
C ASP A 124 0.37 -1.56 5.68
N THR A 125 -0.76 -1.02 6.16
CA THR A 125 -0.89 -0.56 7.56
C THR A 125 -0.68 -1.70 8.56
N LEU A 126 -1.22 -2.89 8.27
CA LEU A 126 -1.04 -4.08 9.11
C LEU A 126 0.41 -4.55 9.14
N CYS A 127 1.11 -4.56 7.99
CA CYS A 127 2.53 -4.96 7.92
C CYS A 127 3.40 -3.98 8.70
N ALA A 128 3.19 -2.67 8.54
CA ALA A 128 3.86 -1.64 9.33
C ALA A 128 3.59 -1.81 10.84
N TYR A 129 2.38 -2.21 11.23
CA TYR A 129 2.03 -2.50 12.62
C TYR A 129 2.74 -3.76 13.15
N LEU A 130 2.78 -4.84 12.37
CA LEU A 130 3.52 -6.05 12.70
C LEU A 130 5.02 -5.76 12.89
N LYS A 131 5.61 -4.94 12.01
CA LYS A 131 6.99 -4.48 12.15
C LYS A 131 7.22 -3.74 13.47
N CYS A 132 6.27 -2.89 13.89
CA CYS A 132 6.35 -2.25 15.20
C CYS A 132 6.31 -3.27 16.35
N LEU A 133 5.45 -4.29 16.28
CA LEU A 133 5.37 -5.33 17.30
C LEU A 133 6.65 -6.16 17.39
N GLU A 134 7.28 -6.51 16.26
CA GLU A 134 8.56 -7.23 16.22
C GLU A 134 9.67 -6.43 16.93
N GLU A 135 9.76 -5.14 16.65
CA GLU A 135 10.75 -4.24 17.24
C GLU A 135 10.52 -4.06 18.75
N LEU A 136 9.26 -3.90 19.18
CA LEU A 136 8.90 -3.84 20.60
C LEU A 136 9.22 -5.15 21.34
N ALA A 137 8.95 -6.30 20.72
CA ALA A 137 9.32 -7.61 21.25
C ALA A 137 10.84 -7.76 21.41
N ALA A 138 11.61 -7.14 20.52
CA ALA A 138 13.07 -7.02 20.61
C ALA A 138 13.55 -5.91 21.57
N ARG A 139 12.66 -5.32 22.38
CA ARG A 139 12.92 -4.23 23.35
C ARG A 139 13.34 -2.90 22.71
N ASN A 140 12.96 -2.65 21.46
CA ASN A 140 13.19 -1.36 20.81
C ASN A 140 12.02 -0.40 21.05
N ASN A 141 12.14 0.40 22.11
CA ASN A 141 11.09 1.32 22.53
C ASN A 141 10.90 2.54 21.61
N GLU A 142 11.76 2.77 20.61
CA GLU A 142 11.54 3.84 19.61
C GLU A 142 10.23 3.64 18.82
N PHE A 143 9.75 2.39 18.72
CA PHE A 143 8.54 2.03 17.98
C PHE A 143 7.22 2.27 18.74
N ILE A 144 7.24 2.63 20.03
CA ILE A 144 6.01 2.78 20.84
C ILE A 144 5.04 3.81 20.23
N CYS A 145 5.55 4.97 19.79
CA CYS A 145 4.70 6.01 19.21
C CYS A 145 4.14 5.59 17.83
N ALA A 146 4.94 4.87 17.03
CA ALA A 146 4.51 4.37 15.73
C ALA A 146 3.44 3.27 15.87
N GLU A 147 3.64 2.33 16.79
CA GLU A 147 2.69 1.27 17.13
C GLU A 147 1.34 1.86 17.51
N LYS A 148 1.31 2.79 18.47
CA LYS A 148 0.07 3.44 18.92
C LYS A 148 -0.66 4.12 17.75
N ARG A 149 0.07 4.90 16.94
CA ARG A 149 -0.51 5.61 15.79
C ARG A 149 -1.12 4.62 14.78
N LEU A 150 -0.41 3.54 14.46
CA LEU A 150 -0.88 2.53 13.50
C LEU A 150 -2.07 1.75 14.06
N ARG A 151 -2.07 1.41 15.35
CA ARG A 151 -3.23 0.81 16.03
C ARG A 151 -4.46 1.70 15.94
N ASP A 152 -4.33 3.00 16.18
CA ASP A 152 -5.44 3.96 16.06
C ASP A 152 -5.99 4.04 14.62
N VAL A 153 -5.14 3.84 13.60
CA VAL A 153 -5.58 3.75 12.19
C VAL A 153 -6.33 2.44 11.94
N LEU A 154 -5.81 1.31 12.44
CA LEU A 154 -6.45 -0.01 12.29
C LEU A 154 -7.82 -0.07 13.00
N GLU A 155 -7.95 0.55 14.17
CA GLU A 155 -9.23 0.65 14.88
C GLU A 155 -10.29 1.43 14.09
N LYS A 156 -9.90 2.46 13.32
CA LYS A 156 -10.82 3.18 12.45
C LYS A 156 -11.38 2.28 11.35
N TYR A 157 -10.59 1.35 10.80
CA TYR A 157 -11.09 0.37 9.83
C TYR A 157 -12.16 -0.54 10.42
N ARG A 158 -12.05 -0.90 11.71
CA ARG A 158 -13.05 -1.71 12.43
C ARG A 158 -14.40 -0.98 12.56
N SER A 159 -14.37 0.33 12.80
CA SER A 159 -15.61 1.12 12.99
C SER A 159 -16.45 1.27 11.72
N ILE A 160 -15.81 1.26 10.56
CA ILE A 160 -16.49 1.38 9.26
C ILE A 160 -17.34 0.14 8.94
N GLN A 161 -16.95 -1.05 9.42
CA GLN A 161 -17.69 -2.30 9.17
C GLN A 161 -18.86 -2.56 10.12
N GLN A 162 -19.03 -1.78 11.19
CA GLN A 162 -20.16 -1.93 12.13
C GLN A 162 -21.35 -1.00 11.82
N SER A 163 -21.23 -0.19 10.77
CA SER A 163 -22.19 0.87 10.40
C SER A 163 -23.08 0.50 9.20
N THR A 164 -23.01 -0.75 8.75
CA THR A 164 -23.77 -1.37 7.64
C THR A 164 -24.34 -2.69 8.13
#